data_AF-A0A8B7EBN6-F1
#
_entry.id   AF-A0A8B7EBN6-F1
#
_cell.length_a   1.000
_cell.length_b   1.000
_cell.length_c   1.000
_cell.angle_alpha   90.00
_cell.angle_beta   90.00
_cell.angle_gamma   90.00
#
_symmetry.space_group_name_H-M   'P 1'
#
loop_
_entity.id
_entity.type
_entity.pdbx_description
1 polymer ?
#
loop_
_entity_poly.entity_id
_entity_poly.type
_entity_poly.pdbx_seq_one_letter_code
_entity_poly.pdbx_strand_id
1 'polypeptide(L)'
;AESTNQFIIDHFNTTKEKTNLFPSSPYLIVCCLNGLGLISLKYPFSCSYILEIIQNFLMKPSTIVRVFSQQKTSKQTPQVVVTKDTTNINTPSTTKEECGYDILVEATIRNCICCLQGGFHIDKNLILQFLNSMANQIYPTGKTDDHTPMRQRNAILIIGEIGVSMKGYNGAPEAAVTVLQQRFHNPATQLDSLMVEQFTRILLSCMDNCYQPIMDIFIKITRDSSVVTYAVGSTEFTQQQSYRYCSLPVINALNAIASTMKNDSAIRDDFLVRLLELFIHLGLQVRILSETTKSKASSCAGNLGVLLPIISSLIHNFPTLYNPAPRLQKLFRDFWMYIVLFGFGVEGSSYWPQNWFEAVRKIASKSPLLLGTDHLRELNYGLALKNEEVSEVIILNYMLSL
;
A
#
# COMPACT_ATOMS: atom_id res chain seq x y z
N ALA A 1 -47.68 -0.33 -12.11
CA ALA A 1 -46.30 -0.83 -12.13
C ALA A 1 -45.44 -0.12 -11.07
N GLU A 2 -45.46 1.22 -11.00
CA GLU A 2 -44.79 1.98 -9.91
C GLU A 2 -45.35 1.69 -8.51
N SER A 3 -46.66 1.48 -8.38
CA SER A 3 -47.31 1.17 -7.09
C SER A 3 -46.89 -0.17 -6.49
N THR A 4 -46.54 -1.14 -7.33
CA THR A 4 -46.18 -2.50 -6.89
C THR A 4 -44.74 -2.56 -6.39
N ASN A 5 -43.83 -1.83 -7.02
CA ASN A 5 -42.45 -1.70 -6.55
C ASN A 5 -42.37 -0.91 -5.24
N GLN A 6 -43.16 0.17 -5.11
CA GLN A 6 -43.20 0.94 -3.87
C GLN A 6 -43.80 0.11 -2.72
N PHE A 7 -44.84 -0.67 -2.98
CA PHE A 7 -45.44 -1.58 -2.00
C PHE A 7 -44.46 -2.66 -1.54
N ILE A 8 -43.68 -3.26 -2.45
CA ILE A 8 -42.68 -4.27 -2.09
C ILE A 8 -41.57 -3.64 -1.23
N ILE A 9 -41.08 -2.47 -1.62
CA ILE A 9 -40.04 -1.73 -0.86
C ILE A 9 -40.56 -1.35 0.53
N ASP A 10 -41.79 -0.84 0.62
CA ASP A 10 -42.41 -0.47 1.90
C ASP A 10 -42.70 -1.71 2.76
N HIS A 11 -43.11 -2.83 2.16
CA HIS A 11 -43.34 -4.09 2.86
C HIS A 11 -42.04 -4.69 3.43
N PHE A 12 -40.93 -4.59 2.69
CA PHE A 12 -39.59 -4.99 3.16
C PHE A 12 -39.01 -4.05 4.23
N ASN A 13 -39.40 -2.76 4.23
CA ASN A 13 -38.93 -1.80 5.23
C ASN A 13 -39.78 -1.78 6.51
N THR A 14 -41.05 -2.17 6.42
CA THR A 14 -42.01 -2.14 7.56
C THR A 14 -42.05 -3.43 8.37
N THR A 15 -41.57 -4.56 7.82
CA THR A 15 -41.45 -5.82 8.57
C THR A 15 -40.24 -5.78 9.51
N LYS A 16 -40.44 -5.14 10.68
CA LYS A 16 -39.57 -5.24 11.86
C LYS A 16 -39.54 -6.65 12.50
N GLU A 17 -40.29 -7.60 11.95
CA GLU A 17 -40.36 -8.96 12.45
C GLU A 17 -39.60 -9.92 11.53
N LYS A 18 -38.38 -10.28 11.97
CA LYS A 18 -37.71 -11.60 11.85
C LYS A 18 -38.14 -12.54 10.69
N THR A 19 -38.26 -12.05 9.46
CA THR A 19 -38.30 -12.93 8.29
C THR A 19 -36.87 -13.19 7.84
N ASN A 20 -36.26 -14.18 8.49
CA ASN A 20 -34.96 -14.75 8.18
C ASN A 20 -34.92 -15.49 6.82
N LEU A 21 -35.57 -14.98 5.77
CA LEU A 21 -35.52 -15.60 4.44
C LEU A 21 -34.26 -15.20 3.64
N PHE A 22 -33.76 -13.97 3.85
CA PHE A 22 -32.55 -13.45 3.20
C PHE A 22 -31.28 -13.26 4.06
N PRO A 23 -31.30 -13.22 5.41
CA PRO A 23 -30.10 -12.90 6.18
C PRO A 23 -29.14 -14.09 6.37
N SER A 24 -29.47 -15.30 5.91
CA SER A 24 -28.65 -16.49 6.23
C SER A 24 -27.54 -16.79 5.22
N SER A 25 -27.59 -16.27 3.99
CA SER A 25 -26.62 -16.67 2.96
C SER A 25 -26.40 -15.56 1.91
N PRO A 26 -25.21 -14.95 1.84
CA PRO A 26 -24.91 -13.90 0.85
C PRO A 26 -24.90 -14.44 -0.60
N TYR A 27 -24.81 -15.76 -0.78
CA TYR A 27 -24.56 -16.42 -2.05
C TYR A 27 -25.69 -16.25 -3.08
N LEU A 28 -26.96 -16.15 -2.66
CA LEU A 28 -28.06 -15.91 -3.60
C LEU A 28 -27.92 -14.54 -4.29
N ILE A 29 -27.56 -13.52 -3.51
CA ILE A 29 -27.33 -12.16 -4.02
C ILE A 29 -26.11 -12.17 -4.95
N VAL A 30 -25.06 -12.90 -4.59
CA VAL A 30 -23.89 -13.11 -5.46
C VAL A 30 -24.29 -13.72 -6.80
N CYS A 31 -25.17 -14.73 -6.81
CA CYS A 31 -25.68 -15.33 -8.06
C CYS A 31 -26.44 -14.31 -8.92
N CYS A 32 -27.28 -13.47 -8.32
CA CYS A 32 -27.98 -12.40 -9.04
C CYS A 32 -27.01 -11.37 -9.63
N LEU A 33 -26.01 -10.93 -8.86
CA LEU A 33 -24.97 -10.01 -9.33
C LEU A 33 -24.17 -10.62 -10.49
N ASN A 34 -23.80 -11.90 -10.38
CA ASN A 34 -23.12 -12.64 -11.44
C ASN A 34 -23.98 -12.75 -12.70
N GLY A 35 -25.28 -13.00 -12.55
CA GLY A 35 -26.23 -12.99 -13.67
C GLY A 35 -26.26 -11.65 -14.40
N LEU A 36 -26.31 -10.54 -13.67
CA LEU A 36 -26.26 -9.20 -14.25
C LEU A 36 -24.94 -8.91 -14.99
N GLY A 37 -23.80 -9.32 -14.42
CA GLY A 37 -22.49 -9.19 -15.06
C GLY A 37 -22.33 -10.04 -16.32
N LEU A 38 -22.95 -11.22 -16.38
CA LEU A 38 -22.96 -12.05 -17.59
C LEU A 38 -23.87 -11.48 -18.68
N ILE A 39 -25.02 -10.90 -18.29
CA ILE A 39 -25.94 -10.25 -19.22
C ILE A 39 -25.26 -9.04 -19.87
N SER A 40 -24.52 -8.24 -19.11
CA SER A 40 -23.81 -7.07 -19.65
C SER A 40 -22.71 -7.45 -20.65
N LEU A 41 -22.00 -8.56 -20.42
CA LEU A 41 -21.04 -9.10 -21.39
C LEU A 41 -21.71 -9.54 -22.69
N LYS A 42 -22.91 -10.13 -22.61
CA LYS A 42 -23.64 -10.63 -23.78
C LYS A 42 -24.42 -9.54 -24.53
N TYR A 43 -24.90 -8.52 -23.82
CA TYR A 43 -25.71 -7.43 -24.36
C TYR A 43 -25.11 -6.06 -23.98
N PRO A 44 -24.08 -5.60 -24.71
CA PRO A 44 -23.35 -4.39 -24.36
C PRO A 44 -24.20 -3.10 -24.32
N PHE A 45 -25.33 -3.06 -25.04
CA PHE A 45 -26.25 -1.91 -25.03
C PHE A 45 -26.95 -1.68 -23.68
N SER A 46 -27.03 -2.69 -22.82
CA SER A 46 -27.63 -2.57 -21.47
C SER A 46 -26.59 -2.27 -20.40
N CYS A 47 -25.29 -2.17 -20.75
CA CYS A 47 -24.20 -2.03 -19.79
C CYS A 47 -24.35 -0.81 -18.89
N SER A 48 -24.67 0.38 -19.43
CA SER A 48 -24.76 1.61 -18.62
C SER A 48 -25.83 1.51 -17.54
N TYR A 49 -26.98 0.93 -17.87
CA TYR A 49 -28.07 0.71 -16.93
C TYR A 49 -27.73 -0.35 -15.88
N ILE A 50 -27.15 -1.47 -16.28
CA ILE A 50 -26.75 -2.55 -15.38
C ILE A 50 -25.63 -2.07 -14.43
N LEU A 51 -24.67 -1.31 -14.95
CA LEU A 51 -23.58 -0.72 -14.18
C LEU A 51 -24.10 0.25 -13.11
N GLU A 52 -25.10 1.07 -13.45
CA GLU A 52 -25.75 1.96 -12.48
C GLU A 52 -26.44 1.17 -11.35
N ILE A 53 -27.11 0.05 -11.66
CA ILE A 53 -27.74 -0.81 -10.65
C ILE A 53 -26.70 -1.43 -9.72
N ILE A 54 -25.66 -2.04 -10.29
CA ILE A 54 -24.60 -2.71 -9.52
C ILE A 54 -23.83 -1.70 -8.66
N GLN A 55 -23.55 -0.51 -9.20
CA GLN A 55 -22.97 0.60 -8.45
C GLN A 55 -23.88 1.02 -7.29
N ASN A 56 -25.16 1.28 -7.55
CA ASN A 56 -26.10 1.73 -6.53
C ASN A 56 -26.26 0.71 -5.40
N PHE A 57 -26.09 -0.60 -5.66
CA PHE A 57 -26.15 -1.62 -4.62
C PHE A 57 -25.15 -1.38 -3.46
N LEU A 58 -23.91 -1.00 -3.77
CA LEU A 58 -22.90 -0.70 -2.75
C LEU A 58 -22.88 0.77 -2.32
N MET A 59 -23.29 1.69 -3.19
CA MET A 59 -23.22 3.13 -2.94
C MET A 59 -24.47 3.70 -2.24
N LYS A 60 -25.63 3.05 -2.39
CA LYS A 60 -26.88 3.36 -1.68
C LYS A 60 -27.30 2.12 -0.89
N PRO A 61 -26.66 1.85 0.27
CA PRO A 61 -26.76 0.56 0.91
C PRO A 61 -28.19 0.25 1.31
N SER A 62 -28.73 -0.84 0.74
CA SER A 62 -30.01 -1.41 1.14
C SER A 62 -29.93 -1.96 2.57
N THR A 63 -31.06 -2.20 3.21
CA THR A 63 -31.16 -2.80 4.55
C THR A 63 -30.34 -4.09 4.68
N ILE A 64 -30.22 -4.87 3.60
CA ILE A 64 -29.45 -6.12 3.54
C ILE A 64 -27.93 -5.86 3.66
N VAL A 65 -27.41 -4.92 2.87
CA VAL A 65 -25.98 -4.53 2.92
C VAL A 65 -25.63 -3.99 4.31
N ARG A 66 -26.56 -3.28 4.94
CA ARG A 66 -26.43 -2.76 6.31
C ARG A 66 -26.33 -3.87 7.34
N VAL A 67 -27.19 -4.89 7.26
CA VAL A 67 -27.17 -6.04 8.18
C VAL A 67 -25.83 -6.78 8.10
N PHE A 68 -25.33 -7.06 6.90
CA PHE A 68 -24.02 -7.71 6.75
C PHE A 68 -22.86 -6.82 7.21
N SER A 69 -22.93 -5.49 7.00
CA SER A 69 -21.91 -4.57 7.51
C SER A 69 -21.91 -4.48 9.04
N GLN A 70 -23.07 -4.56 9.69
CA GLN A 70 -23.20 -4.52 11.15
C GLN A 70 -22.71 -5.82 11.79
N GLN A 71 -22.90 -6.96 11.12
CA GLN A 71 -22.29 -8.23 11.53
C GLN A 71 -20.76 -8.15 11.51
N LYS A 72 -20.16 -7.40 10.57
CA LYS A 72 -18.71 -7.14 10.53
C LYS A 72 -18.24 -6.35 11.75
N THR A 73 -18.97 -5.29 12.13
CA THR A 73 -18.61 -4.48 13.32
C THR A 73 -18.83 -5.23 14.63
N SER A 74 -19.87 -6.07 14.74
CA SER A 74 -20.15 -6.87 15.94
C SER A 74 -19.14 -7.99 16.18
N LYS A 75 -18.51 -8.53 15.11
CA LYS A 75 -17.42 -9.50 15.23
C LYS A 75 -16.06 -8.84 15.54
N GLN A 76 -15.93 -7.51 15.43
CA GLN A 76 -14.69 -6.77 15.68
C GLN A 76 -14.62 -6.11 17.07
N THR A 77 -15.69 -6.08 17.86
CA THR A 77 -15.63 -5.64 19.26
C THR A 77 -15.11 -6.78 20.15
N PRO A 78 -13.92 -6.67 20.78
CA PRO A 78 -13.56 -7.60 21.84
C PRO A 78 -14.46 -7.30 23.04
N GLN A 79 -15.39 -8.20 23.37
CA GLN A 79 -15.98 -8.18 24.71
C GLN A 79 -14.88 -8.55 25.70
N VAL A 80 -14.34 -7.56 26.41
CA VAL A 80 -13.56 -7.81 27.62
C VAL A 80 -14.54 -8.27 28.69
N VAL A 81 -14.81 -9.58 28.72
CA VAL A 81 -15.39 -10.21 29.91
C VAL A 81 -14.23 -10.47 30.85
N VAL A 82 -14.13 -9.66 31.91
CA VAL A 82 -13.25 -9.95 33.04
C VAL A 82 -13.84 -11.16 33.76
N THR A 83 -13.39 -12.36 33.42
CA THR A 83 -13.59 -13.54 34.25
C THR A 83 -12.24 -13.98 34.78
N LYS A 84 -12.12 -13.97 36.10
CA LYS A 84 -10.96 -14.51 36.81
C LYS A 84 -10.91 -16.02 36.61
N ASP A 85 -9.69 -16.53 36.62
CA ASP A 85 -9.27 -17.91 36.86
C ASP A 85 -8.84 -18.78 35.65
N THR A 86 -7.51 -18.93 35.59
CA THR A 86 -6.70 -20.14 35.29
C THR A 86 -6.86 -20.90 33.97
N THR A 87 -5.73 -20.88 33.23
CA THR A 87 -5.15 -21.95 32.39
C THR A 87 -6.06 -22.66 31.39
N ASN A 88 -6.06 -22.15 30.15
CA ASN A 88 -6.10 -22.99 28.96
C ASN A 88 -5.40 -22.26 27.79
N ILE A 89 -4.34 -22.87 27.27
CA ILE A 89 -3.67 -22.46 26.04
C ILE A 89 -4.60 -22.86 24.90
N ASN A 90 -5.47 -21.95 24.50
CA ASN A 90 -6.20 -22.07 23.23
C ASN A 90 -5.32 -21.49 22.14
N THR A 91 -4.68 -22.38 21.38
CA THR A 91 -4.18 -22.09 20.04
C THR A 91 -5.31 -21.52 19.17
N PRO A 92 -5.18 -20.34 18.55
CA PRO A 92 -6.21 -19.83 17.66
C PRO A 92 -6.21 -20.67 16.38
N SER A 93 -7.21 -21.54 16.24
CA SER A 93 -7.53 -22.19 14.97
C SER A 93 -7.98 -21.13 13.96
N THR A 94 -7.10 -20.82 13.01
CA THR A 94 -7.35 -19.97 11.86
C THR A 94 -8.30 -20.66 10.88
N THR A 95 -9.60 -20.57 11.11
CA THR A 95 -10.61 -20.61 10.06
C THR A 95 -11.21 -19.21 9.98
N LYS A 96 -10.73 -18.38 9.04
CA LYS A 96 -11.36 -17.10 8.73
C LYS A 96 -12.76 -17.40 8.20
N GLU A 97 -13.78 -17.34 9.06
CA GLU A 97 -15.16 -17.25 8.58
C GLU A 97 -15.27 -15.95 7.78
N GLU A 98 -15.32 -16.07 6.46
CA GLU A 98 -15.45 -14.92 5.56
C GLU A 98 -16.72 -14.14 5.91
N CYS A 99 -16.54 -12.84 6.17
CA CYS A 99 -17.67 -11.98 6.47
C CYS A 99 -18.56 -11.88 5.22
N GLY A 100 -19.86 -12.19 5.35
CA GLY A 100 -20.79 -12.15 4.21
C GLY A 100 -20.84 -10.79 3.49
N TYR A 101 -20.47 -9.70 4.17
CA TYR A 101 -20.29 -8.39 3.56
C TYR A 101 -19.14 -8.35 2.54
N ASP A 102 -18.00 -8.94 2.88
CA ASP A 102 -16.81 -8.91 2.02
C ASP A 102 -17.05 -9.73 0.74
N ILE A 103 -17.75 -10.87 0.86
CA ILE A 103 -18.19 -11.68 -0.29
C ILE A 103 -19.10 -10.86 -1.23
N LEU A 104 -20.03 -10.08 -0.68
CA LEU A 104 -20.93 -9.23 -1.47
C LEU A 104 -20.18 -8.08 -2.15
N VAL A 105 -19.25 -7.44 -1.45
CA VAL A 105 -18.42 -6.37 -2.02
C VAL A 105 -17.57 -6.91 -3.17
N GLU A 106 -16.88 -8.03 -2.97
CA GLU A 106 -16.06 -8.66 -4.01
C GLU A 106 -16.89 -9.07 -5.24
N ALA A 107 -18.05 -9.69 -5.01
CA ALA A 107 -18.96 -10.05 -6.10
C ALA A 107 -19.46 -8.83 -6.86
N THR A 108 -19.79 -7.74 -6.17
CA THR A 108 -20.23 -6.51 -6.83
C THR A 108 -19.10 -5.90 -7.66
N ILE A 109 -17.90 -5.78 -7.08
CA ILE A 109 -16.71 -5.25 -7.77
C ILE A 109 -16.45 -6.05 -9.04
N ARG A 110 -16.39 -7.38 -8.95
CA ARG A 110 -16.15 -8.26 -10.10
C ARG A 110 -17.14 -8.01 -11.23
N ASN A 111 -18.42 -7.87 -10.89
CA ASN A 111 -19.46 -7.66 -11.89
C ASN A 111 -19.48 -6.23 -12.45
N CYS A 112 -19.07 -5.21 -11.69
CA CYS A 112 -18.78 -3.88 -12.24
C CYS A 112 -17.71 -3.97 -13.34
N ILE A 113 -16.61 -4.68 -13.08
CA ILE A 113 -15.53 -4.87 -14.05
C ILE A 113 -16.03 -5.59 -15.31
N CYS A 114 -16.80 -6.68 -15.16
CA CYS A 114 -17.40 -7.37 -16.31
C CYS A 114 -18.28 -6.44 -17.16
N CYS A 115 -19.11 -5.60 -16.52
CA CYS A 115 -19.94 -4.63 -17.22
C CYS A 115 -19.11 -3.59 -17.98
N LEU A 116 -18.04 -3.08 -17.35
CA LEU A 116 -17.13 -2.12 -17.97
C LEU A 116 -16.39 -2.73 -19.17
N GLN A 117 -15.93 -3.98 -19.05
CA GLN A 117 -15.29 -4.71 -20.15
C GLN A 117 -16.24 -4.90 -21.34
N GLY A 118 -17.49 -5.32 -21.10
CA GLY A 118 -18.49 -5.48 -22.16
C GLY A 118 -18.88 -4.15 -22.82
N GLY A 119 -19.06 -3.10 -22.02
CA GLY A 119 -19.47 -1.78 -22.49
C GLY A 119 -18.37 -0.98 -23.20
N PHE A 120 -17.10 -1.28 -22.93
CA PHE A 120 -15.97 -0.55 -23.51
C PHE A 120 -15.92 -0.60 -25.04
N HIS A 121 -16.37 -1.70 -25.65
CA HIS A 121 -16.42 -1.82 -27.10
C HIS A 121 -17.43 -0.87 -27.76
N ILE A 122 -18.43 -0.40 -27.01
CA ILE A 122 -19.42 0.58 -27.47
C ILE A 122 -18.96 2.00 -27.15
N ASP A 123 -18.63 2.29 -25.89
CA ASP A 123 -18.18 3.59 -25.44
C ASP A 123 -16.81 3.50 -24.76
N LYS A 124 -15.79 4.02 -25.45
CA LYS A 124 -14.42 4.07 -24.94
C LYS A 124 -14.24 5.01 -23.75
N ASN A 125 -15.19 5.93 -23.51
CA ASN A 125 -15.16 6.87 -22.39
C ASN A 125 -15.88 6.33 -21.15
N LEU A 126 -16.58 5.19 -21.25
CA LEU A 126 -17.36 4.60 -20.16
C LEU A 126 -16.54 4.44 -18.87
N ILE A 127 -15.30 3.97 -19.00
CA ILE A 127 -14.39 3.74 -17.86
C ILE A 127 -14.05 5.07 -17.17
N LEU A 128 -13.71 6.12 -17.94
CA LEU A 128 -13.36 7.43 -17.39
C LEU A 128 -14.58 8.11 -16.74
N GLN A 129 -15.76 8.01 -17.36
CA GLN A 129 -17.01 8.52 -16.77
C GLN A 129 -17.33 7.80 -15.46
N PHE A 130 -17.15 6.48 -15.41
CA PHE A 130 -17.38 5.68 -14.21
C PHE A 130 -16.36 6.02 -13.10
N LEU A 131 -15.08 6.17 -13.43
CA LEU A 131 -14.05 6.61 -12.48
C LEU A 131 -14.36 7.98 -11.89
N ASN A 132 -14.84 8.94 -12.70
CA ASN A 132 -15.29 10.24 -12.20
C ASN A 132 -16.50 10.14 -11.26
N SER A 133 -17.45 9.26 -11.58
CA SER A 133 -18.59 8.95 -10.70
C SER A 133 -18.12 8.41 -9.35
N MET A 134 -17.14 7.49 -9.33
CA MET A 134 -16.53 6.96 -8.11
C MET A 134 -15.71 8.01 -7.34
N ALA A 135 -14.98 8.87 -8.03
CA ALA A 135 -14.21 9.95 -7.41
C ALA A 135 -15.09 10.88 -6.56
N ASN A 136 -16.30 11.19 -7.05
CA ASN A 136 -17.28 12.02 -6.34
C ASN A 136 -17.84 11.35 -5.07
N GLN A 137 -17.75 10.03 -4.96
CA GLN A 137 -18.24 9.27 -3.81
C GLN A 137 -17.21 9.19 -2.67
N ILE A 138 -15.93 9.42 -2.98
CA ILE A 138 -14.85 9.44 -1.98
C ILE A 138 -14.92 10.74 -1.14
N TYR A 139 -15.44 11.84 -1.68
CA TYR A 139 -15.77 13.06 -0.92
C TYR A 139 -17.09 13.65 -1.39
N PRO A 140 -18.23 13.26 -0.78
CA PRO A 140 -19.50 13.85 -1.14
C PRO A 140 -19.48 15.35 -0.81
N THR A 141 -19.89 16.20 -1.76
CA THR A 141 -19.99 17.66 -1.60
C THR A 141 -21.18 18.09 -0.72
N GLY A 142 -21.66 17.21 0.17
CA GLY A 142 -22.88 17.38 0.96
C GLY A 142 -22.74 16.89 2.39
N LYS A 143 -23.86 16.79 3.12
CA LYS A 143 -23.88 16.31 4.51
C LYS A 143 -23.37 14.86 4.56
N THR A 144 -22.45 14.60 5.48
CA THR A 144 -21.92 13.25 5.72
C THR A 144 -22.91 12.45 6.56
N ASP A 145 -23.46 11.37 5.99
CA ASP A 145 -24.26 10.39 6.73
C ASP A 145 -23.35 9.36 7.41
N ASP A 146 -23.87 8.61 8.39
CA ASP A 146 -23.16 7.49 9.07
C ASP A 146 -22.58 6.45 8.11
N HIS A 147 -23.11 6.35 6.88
CA HIS A 147 -22.69 5.40 5.87
C HIS A 147 -21.59 5.92 4.92
N THR A 148 -21.16 7.17 5.10
CA THR A 148 -20.14 7.81 4.26
C THR A 148 -18.80 7.04 4.25
N PRO A 149 -18.24 6.58 5.39
CA PRO A 149 -16.98 5.83 5.39
C PRO A 149 -17.05 4.52 4.61
N MET A 150 -18.20 3.84 4.67
CA MET A 150 -18.42 2.59 3.93
C MET A 150 -18.47 2.84 2.42
N ARG A 151 -19.18 3.89 1.98
CA ARG A 151 -19.24 4.31 0.57
C ARG A 151 -17.84 4.65 0.04
N GLN A 152 -17.06 5.41 0.81
CA GLN A 152 -15.69 5.78 0.46
C GLN A 152 -14.79 4.55 0.31
N ARG A 153 -14.87 3.61 1.27
CA ARG A 153 -14.14 2.33 1.20
C ARG A 153 -14.48 1.55 -0.07
N ASN A 154 -15.77 1.40 -0.38
CA ASN A 154 -16.21 0.64 -1.55
C ASN A 154 -15.76 1.30 -2.86
N ALA A 155 -15.86 2.63 -2.94
CA ALA A 155 -15.38 3.37 -4.12
C ALA A 155 -13.87 3.17 -4.34
N ILE A 156 -13.05 3.24 -3.27
CA ILE A 156 -11.60 3.01 -3.37
C ILE A 156 -11.30 1.59 -3.87
N LEU A 157 -11.99 0.57 -3.34
CA LEU A 157 -11.83 -0.82 -3.78
C LEU A 157 -12.21 -1.02 -5.25
N ILE A 158 -13.31 -0.41 -5.70
CA ILE A 158 -13.74 -0.47 -7.10
C ILE A 158 -12.69 0.18 -8.02
N ILE A 159 -12.19 1.38 -7.68
CA ILE A 159 -11.16 2.07 -8.47
C ILE A 159 -9.85 1.25 -8.51
N GLY A 160 -9.44 0.69 -7.37
CA GLY A 160 -8.28 -0.19 -7.29
C GLY A 160 -8.41 -1.40 -8.23
N GLU A 161 -9.57 -2.04 -8.23
CA GLU A 161 -9.83 -3.19 -9.09
C GLU A 161 -9.89 -2.83 -10.57
N ILE A 162 -10.44 -1.66 -10.93
CA ILE A 162 -10.40 -1.16 -12.31
C ILE A 162 -8.95 -1.07 -12.78
N GLY A 163 -8.05 -0.50 -11.97
CA GLY A 163 -6.65 -0.38 -12.35
C GLY A 163 -5.91 -1.72 -12.47
N VAL A 164 -6.33 -2.75 -11.73
CA VAL A 164 -5.77 -4.10 -11.82
C VAL A 164 -6.30 -4.87 -13.04
N SER A 165 -7.63 -4.95 -13.15
CA SER A 165 -8.30 -5.84 -14.09
C SER A 165 -8.41 -5.26 -15.52
N MET A 166 -8.13 -3.97 -15.72
CA MET A 166 -8.26 -3.29 -17.01
C MET A 166 -6.93 -2.88 -17.65
N LYS A 167 -5.84 -3.64 -17.43
CA LYS A 167 -4.48 -3.38 -17.95
C LYS A 167 -4.34 -3.14 -19.48
N GLY A 168 -5.34 -3.50 -20.28
CA GLY A 168 -5.35 -3.30 -21.75
C GLY A 168 -6.30 -2.21 -22.27
N TYR A 169 -6.99 -1.48 -21.39
CA TYR A 169 -8.10 -0.60 -21.78
C TYR A 169 -7.73 0.88 -21.60
N ASN A 170 -7.48 1.59 -22.71
CA ASN A 170 -7.38 3.07 -22.82
C ASN A 170 -6.81 3.84 -21.60
N GLY A 171 -5.67 3.43 -21.06
CA GLY A 171 -5.05 4.12 -19.92
C GLY A 171 -5.85 4.06 -18.61
N ALA A 172 -6.73 3.05 -18.45
CA ALA A 172 -7.57 2.89 -17.26
C ALA A 172 -6.76 2.75 -15.95
N PRO A 173 -5.64 2.00 -15.91
CA PRO A 173 -4.77 1.98 -14.72
C PRO A 173 -4.24 3.36 -14.33
N GLU A 174 -3.80 4.16 -15.30
CA GLU A 174 -3.25 5.49 -15.11
C GLU A 174 -4.32 6.48 -14.63
N ALA A 175 -5.53 6.38 -15.20
CA ALA A 175 -6.69 7.15 -14.75
C ALA A 175 -7.09 6.79 -13.32
N ALA A 176 -7.11 5.49 -12.97
CA ALA A 176 -7.40 5.02 -11.63
C ALA A 176 -6.38 5.54 -10.60
N VAL A 177 -5.08 5.46 -10.93
CA VAL A 177 -4.00 6.03 -10.10
C VAL A 177 -4.17 7.53 -9.92
N THR A 178 -4.47 8.26 -11.01
CA THR A 178 -4.68 9.73 -10.96
C THR A 178 -5.84 10.09 -10.04
N VAL A 179 -6.97 9.38 -10.13
CA VAL A 179 -8.14 9.62 -9.27
C VAL A 179 -7.82 9.37 -7.80
N LEU A 180 -7.13 8.27 -7.48
CA LEU A 180 -6.70 7.99 -6.10
C LEU A 180 -5.68 9.02 -5.61
N GLN A 181 -4.72 9.42 -6.45
CA GLN A 181 -3.66 10.36 -6.11
C GLN A 181 -4.19 11.77 -5.82
N GLN A 182 -5.16 12.27 -6.60
CA GLN A 182 -5.77 13.58 -6.35
C GLN A 182 -6.42 13.67 -4.96
N ARG A 183 -6.84 12.53 -4.42
CA ARG A 183 -7.55 12.42 -3.14
C ARG A 183 -6.66 12.04 -1.97
N PHE A 184 -5.54 11.38 -2.24
CA PHE A 184 -4.59 10.95 -1.23
C PHE A 184 -4.10 12.13 -0.37
N HIS A 185 -4.17 12.00 0.95
CA HIS A 185 -3.80 13.05 1.94
C HIS A 185 -4.63 14.35 1.90
N ASN A 186 -5.79 14.38 1.24
CA ASN A 186 -6.63 15.57 1.14
C ASN A 186 -8.08 15.32 1.62
N PRO A 187 -8.36 15.20 2.95
CA PRO A 187 -7.47 15.17 4.11
C PRO A 187 -6.96 13.76 4.48
N ALA A 188 -5.91 13.69 5.32
CA ALA A 188 -5.34 12.41 5.79
C ALA A 188 -6.32 11.62 6.68
N THR A 189 -6.60 10.37 6.34
CA THR A 189 -7.56 9.50 7.04
C THR A 189 -7.11 8.04 7.04
N GLN A 190 -7.82 7.17 7.78
CA GLN A 190 -7.59 5.72 7.73
C GLN A 190 -7.77 5.11 6.32
N LEU A 191 -8.46 5.81 5.42
CA LEU A 191 -8.63 5.39 4.03
C LEU A 191 -7.32 5.47 3.24
N ASP A 192 -6.34 6.27 3.66
CA ASP A 192 -5.05 6.37 2.97
C ASP A 192 -4.28 5.03 3.04
N SER A 193 -4.43 4.26 4.13
CA SER A 193 -3.90 2.90 4.22
C SER A 193 -4.47 1.99 3.12
N LEU A 194 -5.78 2.10 2.88
CA LEU A 194 -6.46 1.36 1.81
C LEU A 194 -6.04 1.85 0.42
N MET A 195 -5.82 3.15 0.25
CA MET A 195 -5.31 3.70 -1.01
C MET A 195 -3.89 3.18 -1.30
N VAL A 196 -3.00 3.11 -0.30
CA VAL A 196 -1.67 2.50 -0.44
C VAL A 196 -1.78 1.03 -0.87
N GLU A 197 -2.69 0.28 -0.27
CA GLU A 197 -2.97 -1.10 -0.68
C GLU A 197 -3.40 -1.17 -2.16
N GLN A 198 -4.34 -0.31 -2.58
CA GLN A 198 -4.80 -0.29 -3.97
C GLN A 198 -3.71 0.15 -4.95
N PHE A 199 -2.90 1.16 -4.61
CA PHE A 199 -1.73 1.54 -5.40
C PHE A 199 -0.78 0.36 -5.59
N THR A 200 -0.52 -0.40 -4.51
CA THR A 200 0.33 -1.59 -4.57
C THR A 200 -0.24 -2.63 -5.52
N ARG A 201 -1.54 -2.94 -5.40
CA ARG A 201 -2.22 -3.92 -6.27
C ARG A 201 -2.16 -3.52 -7.74
N ILE A 202 -2.45 -2.24 -8.05
CA ILE A 202 -2.35 -1.70 -9.41
C ILE A 202 -0.93 -1.84 -9.92
N LEU A 203 0.07 -1.45 -9.12
CA LEU A 203 1.46 -1.47 -9.53
C LEU A 203 1.95 -2.89 -9.84
N LEU A 204 1.67 -3.85 -8.96
CA LEU A 204 2.02 -5.27 -9.17
C LEU A 204 1.39 -5.85 -10.45
N SER A 205 0.24 -5.33 -10.86
CA SER A 205 -0.45 -5.75 -12.07
C SER A 205 0.09 -5.03 -13.32
N CYS A 206 0.32 -3.71 -13.23
CA CYS A 206 0.73 -2.82 -14.31
C CYS A 206 1.93 -1.95 -13.88
N MET A 207 3.15 -2.48 -14.06
CA MET A 207 4.38 -1.79 -13.70
C MET A 207 4.76 -0.66 -14.68
N ASP A 208 4.26 -0.66 -15.92
CA ASP A 208 4.84 0.19 -16.97
C ASP A 208 4.55 1.69 -16.74
N ASN A 209 3.29 2.10 -16.87
CA ASN A 209 2.91 3.51 -16.82
C ASN A 209 2.55 4.00 -15.40
N CYS A 210 2.32 3.09 -14.46
CA CYS A 210 1.92 3.43 -13.09
C CYS A 210 3.09 3.47 -12.11
N TYR A 211 4.29 3.00 -12.49
CA TYR A 211 5.42 2.90 -11.56
C TYR A 211 5.90 4.23 -11.03
N GLN A 212 6.23 5.18 -11.89
CA GLN A 212 6.76 6.49 -11.47
C GLN A 212 5.82 7.23 -10.49
N PRO A 213 4.53 7.46 -10.82
CA PRO A 213 3.66 8.23 -9.93
C PRO A 213 3.43 7.55 -8.57
N ILE A 214 3.30 6.22 -8.54
CA ILE A 214 3.10 5.47 -7.29
C ILE A 214 4.39 5.44 -6.46
N MET A 215 5.53 5.21 -7.12
CA MET A 215 6.82 5.13 -6.43
C MET A 215 7.19 6.48 -5.81
N ASP A 216 6.94 7.60 -6.50
CA ASP A 216 7.17 8.94 -5.97
C ASP A 216 6.33 9.20 -4.71
N ILE A 217 5.08 8.72 -4.67
CA ILE A 217 4.23 8.78 -3.47
C ILE A 217 4.86 7.98 -2.32
N PHE A 218 5.27 6.73 -2.56
CA PHE A 218 5.84 5.87 -1.53
C PHE A 218 7.16 6.42 -0.97
N ILE A 219 8.09 6.84 -1.85
CA ILE A 219 9.35 7.46 -1.44
C ILE A 219 9.10 8.74 -0.63
N LYS A 220 8.15 9.58 -1.05
CA LYS A 220 7.79 10.80 -0.32
C LYS A 220 7.25 10.48 1.08
N ILE A 221 6.30 9.55 1.20
CA ILE A 221 5.75 9.15 2.51
C ILE A 221 6.84 8.61 3.43
N THR A 222 7.71 7.72 2.94
CA THR A 222 8.79 7.14 3.74
C THR A 222 9.78 8.22 4.21
N ARG A 223 10.09 9.20 3.36
CA ARG A 223 10.92 10.35 3.71
C ARG A 223 10.25 11.22 4.77
N ASP A 224 9.02 11.67 4.51
CA ASP A 224 8.33 12.65 5.36
C ASP A 224 7.95 12.05 6.72
N SER A 225 7.52 10.78 6.77
CA SER A 225 7.20 10.09 8.03
C SER A 225 8.40 9.94 8.97
N SER A 226 9.61 9.85 8.41
CA SER A 226 10.84 9.75 9.19
C SER A 226 11.21 11.07 9.87
N VAL A 227 10.90 12.22 9.25
CA VAL A 227 11.15 13.58 9.79
C VAL A 227 10.15 13.94 10.88
N VAL A 228 8.88 13.59 10.65
CA VAL A 228 7.73 14.06 11.43
C VAL A 228 7.66 13.48 12.84
N THR A 229 8.28 12.33 13.11
CA THR A 229 8.29 11.71 14.46
C THR A 229 9.00 12.57 15.52
N TYR A 230 9.69 13.66 15.14
CA TYR A 230 10.64 14.34 16.01
C TYR A 230 10.54 15.88 16.08
N ALA A 231 9.52 16.50 15.48
CA ALA A 231 9.21 17.92 15.72
C ALA A 231 8.55 18.11 17.10
N VAL A 232 9.32 17.94 18.18
CA VAL A 232 8.86 18.26 19.53
C VAL A 232 8.97 19.78 19.71
N GLY A 233 7.84 20.49 19.56
CA GLY A 233 7.72 21.87 20.03
C GLY A 233 7.25 22.93 19.02
N SER A 234 7.04 22.61 17.74
CA SER A 234 6.31 23.50 16.83
C SER A 234 4.80 23.22 16.93
N THR A 235 3.99 24.25 16.73
CA THR A 235 2.51 24.20 16.64
C THR A 235 1.96 23.31 15.50
N GLU A 236 2.79 22.44 14.93
CA GLU A 236 2.54 21.52 13.80
C GLU A 236 2.19 20.09 14.28
N PHE A 237 1.56 19.97 15.45
CA PHE A 237 1.00 18.71 15.97
C PHE A 237 0.02 18.03 14.98
N THR A 238 -0.49 18.78 14.00
CA THR A 238 -1.36 18.32 12.92
C THR A 238 -0.64 17.52 11.83
N GLN A 239 0.64 17.78 11.53
CA GLN A 239 1.38 17.00 10.54
C GLN A 239 1.83 15.64 11.09
N GLN A 240 2.02 15.53 12.42
CA GLN A 240 2.40 14.31 13.14
C GLN A 240 1.45 13.12 12.96
N GLN A 241 0.19 13.38 12.62
CA GLN A 241 -0.80 12.33 12.40
C GLN A 241 -1.01 11.98 10.92
N SER A 242 -0.50 12.78 9.98
CA SER A 242 -0.80 12.64 8.55
C SER A 242 -0.32 11.30 7.97
N TYR A 243 0.91 10.89 8.28
CA TYR A 243 1.50 9.68 7.73
C TYR A 243 1.41 8.45 8.64
N ARG A 244 0.80 8.58 9.84
CA ARG A 244 0.67 7.47 10.80
C ARG A 244 -0.06 6.26 10.19
N TYR A 245 -1.02 6.52 9.32
CA TYR A 245 -1.81 5.47 8.67
C TYR A 245 -1.10 4.85 7.46
N CYS A 246 -0.04 5.47 6.95
CA CYS A 246 0.55 5.12 5.65
C CYS A 246 1.95 4.53 5.77
N SER A 247 2.72 4.84 6.81
CA SER A 247 4.12 4.42 6.93
C SER A 247 4.30 2.90 6.83
N LEU A 248 3.61 2.13 7.67
CA LEU A 248 3.69 0.66 7.65
C LEU A 248 3.10 0.06 6.36
N PRO A 249 1.91 0.47 5.88
CA PRO A 249 1.42 0.01 4.57
C PRO A 249 2.40 0.27 3.42
N VAL A 250 3.08 1.41 3.39
CA VAL A 250 4.07 1.73 2.36
C VAL A 250 5.30 0.83 2.48
N ILE A 251 5.78 0.55 3.69
CA ILE A 251 6.89 -0.41 3.91
C ILE A 251 6.50 -1.80 3.37
N ASN A 252 5.30 -2.27 3.71
CA ASN A 252 4.80 -3.56 3.22
C ASN A 252 4.64 -3.57 1.70
N ALA A 253 4.17 -2.47 1.12
CA ALA A 253 4.05 -2.28 -0.32
C ALA A 253 5.42 -2.36 -1.01
N LEU A 254 6.40 -1.62 -0.53
CA LEU A 254 7.77 -1.63 -1.06
C LEU A 254 8.38 -3.04 -1.00
N ASN A 255 8.14 -3.79 0.09
CA ASN A 255 8.60 -5.17 0.22
C ASN A 255 7.91 -6.11 -0.79
N ALA A 256 6.59 -5.98 -0.96
CA ALA A 256 5.83 -6.78 -1.93
C ALA A 256 6.25 -6.47 -3.38
N ILE A 257 6.56 -5.21 -3.68
CA ILE A 257 7.12 -4.80 -4.97
C ILE A 257 8.50 -5.46 -5.15
N ALA A 258 9.40 -5.32 -4.18
CA ALA A 258 10.75 -5.88 -4.24
C ALA A 258 10.75 -7.39 -4.50
N SER A 259 9.85 -8.15 -3.85
CA SER A 259 9.77 -9.61 -4.03
C SER A 259 9.16 -10.04 -5.37
N THR A 260 8.39 -9.16 -6.02
CA THR A 260 7.67 -9.48 -7.28
C THR A 260 8.40 -8.98 -8.53
N MET A 261 9.36 -8.06 -8.38
CA MET A 261 10.12 -7.53 -9.52
C MET A 261 10.92 -8.63 -10.24
N LYS A 262 10.80 -8.66 -11.58
CA LYS A 262 11.55 -9.58 -12.43
C LYS A 262 13.01 -9.14 -12.62
N ASN A 263 13.87 -10.11 -12.88
CA ASN A 263 15.33 -9.97 -12.92
C ASN A 263 15.89 -9.16 -14.09
N ASP A 264 15.08 -8.76 -15.07
CA ASP A 264 15.56 -8.06 -16.28
C ASP A 264 14.67 -6.88 -16.64
N SER A 265 14.38 -6.00 -15.68
CA SER A 265 13.64 -4.77 -15.97
C SER A 265 14.47 -3.54 -15.59
N ALA A 266 14.53 -2.54 -16.47
CA ALA A 266 15.11 -1.23 -16.17
C ALA A 266 14.44 -0.59 -14.93
N ILE A 267 13.18 -0.94 -14.67
CA ILE A 267 12.40 -0.54 -13.50
C ILE A 267 13.02 -1.07 -12.20
N ARG A 268 13.58 -2.28 -12.20
CA ARG A 268 14.26 -2.85 -11.03
C ARG A 268 15.53 -2.07 -10.68
N ASP A 269 16.31 -1.71 -11.69
CA ASP A 269 17.55 -0.96 -11.49
C ASP A 269 17.24 0.48 -11.03
N ASP A 270 16.22 1.13 -11.59
CA ASP A 270 15.70 2.42 -11.08
C ASP A 270 15.19 2.30 -9.64
N PHE A 271 14.48 1.22 -9.31
CA PHE A 271 13.99 0.98 -7.95
C PHE A 271 15.13 0.80 -6.95
N LEU A 272 16.17 0.06 -7.32
CA LEU A 272 17.36 -0.10 -6.48
C LEU A 272 18.04 1.24 -6.23
N VAL A 273 18.24 2.04 -7.28
CA VAL A 273 18.81 3.40 -7.17
C VAL A 273 17.97 4.25 -6.21
N ARG A 274 16.64 4.26 -6.37
CA ARG A 274 15.74 5.03 -5.51
C ARG A 274 15.74 4.57 -4.05
N LEU A 275 15.80 3.27 -3.80
CA LEU A 275 15.89 2.73 -2.44
C LEU A 275 17.21 3.09 -1.77
N LEU A 276 18.34 3.00 -2.49
CA LEU A 276 19.64 3.42 -1.97
C LEU A 276 19.68 4.92 -1.69
N GLU A 277 19.15 5.74 -2.61
CA GLU A 277 19.03 7.19 -2.41
C GLU A 277 18.15 7.53 -1.20
N LEU A 278 17.01 6.85 -1.04
CA LEU A 278 16.16 7.01 0.12
C LEU A 278 16.90 6.62 1.41
N PHE A 279 17.61 5.49 1.41
CA PHE A 279 18.41 5.04 2.55
C PHE A 279 19.48 6.08 2.94
N ILE A 280 20.27 6.54 1.96
CA ILE A 280 21.32 7.56 2.17
C ILE A 280 20.72 8.87 2.69
N HIS A 281 19.59 9.29 2.13
CA HIS A 281 18.91 10.51 2.55
C HIS A 281 18.45 10.42 4.00
N LEU A 282 17.83 9.30 4.39
CA LEU A 282 17.44 9.04 5.77
C LEU A 282 18.67 8.98 6.70
N GLY A 283 19.75 8.30 6.30
CA GLY A 283 21.00 8.23 7.06
C GLY A 283 21.65 9.59 7.30
N LEU A 284 21.64 10.46 6.29
CA LEU A 284 22.12 11.84 6.42
C LEU A 284 21.29 12.64 7.42
N GLN A 285 19.97 12.51 7.36
CA GLN A 285 19.08 13.17 8.33
C GLN A 285 19.34 12.71 9.76
N VAL A 286 19.50 11.39 9.98
CA VAL A 286 19.85 10.84 11.29
C VAL A 286 21.15 11.43 11.81
N ARG A 287 22.17 11.52 10.95
CA ARG A 287 23.47 12.12 11.30
C ARG A 287 23.33 13.58 11.72
N ILE A 288 22.67 14.41 10.93
CA ILE A 288 22.45 15.84 11.23
C ILE A 288 21.67 16.02 12.54
N LEU A 289 20.65 15.19 12.79
CA LEU A 289 19.87 15.23 14.03
C LEU A 289 20.69 14.82 15.26
N SER A 290 21.60 13.85 15.10
CA SER A 290 22.49 13.41 16.19
C SER A 290 23.52 14.47 16.59
N GLU A 291 23.93 15.34 15.67
CA GLU A 291 24.83 16.47 15.93
C GLU A 291 24.10 17.64 16.61
N THR A 292 22.82 17.82 16.34
CA THR A 292 22.03 19.00 16.78
C THR A 292 21.22 18.77 18.05
N THR A 293 20.83 17.53 18.34
CA THR A 293 20.04 17.18 19.52
C THR A 293 20.67 16.01 20.26
N LYS A 294 20.83 16.11 21.59
CA LYS A 294 21.29 15.00 22.46
C LYS A 294 20.23 13.88 22.60
N SER A 295 19.30 13.76 21.64
CA SER A 295 18.17 12.82 21.61
C SER A 295 18.50 11.58 20.76
N LYS A 296 17.76 10.49 21.01
CA LYS A 296 18.05 9.09 20.66
C LYS A 296 18.33 8.84 19.16
N ALA A 297 19.59 8.97 18.75
CA ALA A 297 20.08 8.54 17.43
C ALA A 297 19.68 7.08 17.07
N SER A 298 19.52 6.23 18.08
CA SER A 298 19.05 4.84 17.94
C SER A 298 17.62 4.70 17.43
N SER A 299 16.70 5.59 17.78
CA SER A 299 15.33 5.53 17.26
C SER A 299 15.24 5.94 15.79
N CYS A 300 16.08 6.91 15.38
CA CYS A 300 16.14 7.38 14.00
C CYS A 300 16.81 6.35 13.08
N ALA A 301 17.89 5.71 13.55
CA ALA A 301 18.50 4.59 12.85
C ALA A 301 17.54 3.39 12.71
N GLY A 302 16.57 3.22 13.62
CA GLY A 302 15.50 2.24 13.46
C GLY A 302 14.67 2.41 12.18
N ASN A 303 14.25 3.64 11.85
CA ASN A 303 13.47 3.93 10.63
C ASN A 303 14.28 3.65 9.35
N LEU A 304 15.59 3.91 9.40
CA LEU A 304 16.52 3.59 8.32
C LEU A 304 16.64 2.08 8.11
N GLY A 305 16.80 1.31 9.19
CA GLY A 305 17.01 -0.13 9.16
C GLY A 305 15.85 -0.93 8.55
N VAL A 306 14.62 -0.40 8.59
CA VAL A 306 13.43 -1.03 7.98
C VAL A 306 13.57 -1.19 6.45
N LEU A 307 14.41 -0.41 5.79
CA LEU A 307 14.69 -0.55 4.35
C LEU A 307 15.63 -1.72 4.03
N LEU A 308 16.40 -2.23 4.99
CA LEU A 308 17.41 -3.28 4.75
C LEU A 308 16.79 -4.58 4.22
N PRO A 309 15.70 -5.12 4.81
CA PRO A 309 15.05 -6.30 4.26
C PRO A 309 14.48 -6.08 2.85
N ILE A 310 14.00 -4.88 2.54
CA ILE A 310 13.46 -4.54 1.22
C ILE A 310 14.57 -4.53 0.17
N ILE A 311 15.68 -3.85 0.46
CA ILE A 311 16.87 -3.82 -0.40
C ILE A 311 17.42 -5.23 -0.59
N SER A 312 17.50 -6.02 0.48
CA SER A 312 17.95 -7.42 0.41
C SER A 312 17.03 -8.28 -0.45
N SER A 313 15.71 -8.14 -0.31
CA SER A 313 14.71 -8.85 -1.13
C SER A 313 14.88 -8.52 -2.60
N LEU A 314 15.08 -7.25 -2.93
CA LEU A 314 15.31 -6.78 -4.29
C LEU A 314 16.62 -7.34 -4.86
N ILE A 315 17.72 -7.24 -4.11
CA ILE A 315 19.07 -7.60 -4.54
C ILE A 315 19.28 -9.12 -4.60
N HIS A 316 18.51 -9.91 -3.84
CA HIS A 316 18.66 -11.37 -3.79
C HIS A 316 18.71 -12.02 -5.19
N ASN A 317 17.92 -11.49 -6.12
CA ASN A 317 17.82 -12.03 -7.47
C ASN A 317 18.76 -11.38 -8.50
N PHE A 318 19.65 -10.46 -8.08
CA PHE A 318 20.63 -9.85 -8.97
C PHE A 318 21.78 -10.84 -9.26
N PRO A 319 22.32 -10.85 -10.49
CA PRO A 319 23.70 -11.27 -10.73
C PRO A 319 24.63 -10.43 -9.83
N THR A 320 25.71 -11.02 -9.33
CA THR A 320 26.68 -10.27 -8.53
C THR A 320 27.18 -9.06 -9.31
N LEU A 321 27.10 -7.87 -8.70
CA LEU A 321 27.36 -6.60 -9.38
C LEU A 321 28.86 -6.34 -9.52
N TYR A 322 29.52 -6.95 -10.51
CA TYR A 322 30.99 -6.81 -10.66
C TYR A 322 31.45 -5.44 -11.19
N ASN A 323 30.68 -4.81 -12.09
CA ASN A 323 31.03 -3.53 -12.68
C ASN A 323 29.78 -2.64 -12.87
N PRO A 324 29.19 -2.12 -11.79
CA PRO A 324 28.02 -1.26 -11.86
C PRO A 324 28.37 0.10 -12.48
N ALA A 325 27.35 0.82 -12.97
CA ALA A 325 27.53 2.21 -13.40
C ALA A 325 28.10 3.08 -12.25
N PRO A 326 28.92 4.12 -12.54
CA PRO A 326 29.59 4.92 -11.51
C PRO A 326 28.66 5.50 -10.44
N ARG A 327 27.44 5.93 -10.84
CA ARG A 327 26.41 6.41 -9.90
C ARG A 327 26.01 5.33 -8.90
N LEU A 328 25.76 4.11 -9.36
CA LEU A 328 25.35 3.01 -8.49
C LEU A 328 26.49 2.58 -7.57
N GLN A 329 27.73 2.58 -8.06
CA GLN A 329 28.92 2.32 -7.23
C GLN A 329 29.04 3.33 -6.08
N LYS A 330 28.85 4.63 -6.36
CA LYS A 330 28.84 5.68 -5.34
C LYS A 330 27.73 5.47 -4.31
N LEU A 331 26.52 5.13 -4.76
CA LEU A 331 25.40 4.85 -3.85
C LEU A 331 25.68 3.66 -2.93
N PHE A 332 26.28 2.57 -3.43
CA PHE A 332 26.67 1.45 -2.57
C PHE A 332 27.75 1.84 -1.56
N ARG A 333 28.74 2.64 -1.97
CA ARG A 333 29.75 3.16 -1.05
C ARG A 333 29.12 3.97 0.09
N ASP A 334 28.24 4.90 -0.24
CA ASP A 334 27.56 5.75 0.74
C ASP A 334 26.59 4.93 1.63
N PHE A 335 25.91 3.93 1.05
CA PHE A 335 25.11 2.95 1.78
C PHE A 335 25.93 2.20 2.83
N TRP A 336 27.05 1.60 2.43
CA TRP A 336 27.92 0.81 3.32
C TRP A 336 28.52 1.65 4.45
N MET A 337 28.85 2.91 4.19
CA MET A 337 29.28 3.85 5.23
C MET A 337 28.23 3.97 6.34
N TYR A 338 26.95 4.13 5.99
CA TYR A 338 25.88 4.18 6.99
C TYR A 338 25.59 2.83 7.66
N ILE A 339 25.81 1.70 6.97
CA ILE A 339 25.74 0.36 7.58
C ILE A 339 26.75 0.24 8.72
N VAL A 340 28.00 0.64 8.48
CA VAL A 340 29.07 0.60 9.48
C VAL A 340 28.81 1.61 10.59
N LEU A 341 28.47 2.86 10.24
CA LEU A 341 28.26 3.94 11.19
C LEU A 341 27.17 3.63 12.22
N PHE A 342 26.05 3.02 11.78
CA PHE A 342 24.94 2.65 12.68
C PHE A 342 25.00 1.21 13.18
N GLY A 343 26.04 0.44 12.81
CA GLY A 343 26.28 -0.91 13.31
C GLY A 343 25.23 -1.94 12.90
N PHE A 344 24.63 -1.83 11.71
CA PHE A 344 23.59 -2.78 11.26
C PHE A 344 24.14 -4.18 10.92
N GLY A 345 25.43 -4.30 10.63
CA GLY A 345 26.10 -5.57 10.32
C GLY A 345 26.80 -6.24 11.51
N VAL A 346 26.49 -5.87 12.76
CA VAL A 346 27.10 -6.51 13.95
C VAL A 346 26.32 -7.76 14.33
N GLU A 347 26.93 -8.93 14.19
CA GLU A 347 26.32 -10.21 14.56
C GLU A 347 26.03 -10.28 16.06
N GLY A 348 24.83 -10.74 16.44
CA GLY A 348 24.44 -10.84 17.85
C GLY A 348 24.17 -9.51 18.55
N SER A 349 24.06 -8.40 17.81
CA SER A 349 23.66 -7.11 18.36
C SER A 349 22.28 -7.21 19.01
N SER A 350 22.17 -6.81 20.29
CA SER A 350 20.88 -6.67 20.98
C SER A 350 20.12 -5.40 20.59
N TYR A 351 20.76 -4.51 19.82
CA TYR A 351 20.18 -3.22 19.42
C TYR A 351 19.26 -3.33 18.20
N TRP A 352 19.55 -4.25 17.28
CA TRP A 352 18.84 -4.37 16.00
C TRP A 352 18.18 -5.74 15.82
N PRO A 353 17.04 -5.82 15.12
CA PRO A 353 16.45 -7.08 14.72
C PRO A 353 17.41 -7.99 13.94
N GLN A 354 17.43 -9.28 14.26
CA GLN A 354 18.34 -10.25 13.63
C GLN A 354 18.15 -10.34 12.10
N ASN A 355 16.92 -10.18 11.62
CA ASN A 355 16.62 -10.20 10.19
C ASN A 355 17.27 -9.03 9.42
N TRP A 356 17.64 -7.93 10.08
CA TRP A 356 18.36 -6.83 9.45
C TRP A 356 19.82 -7.20 9.22
N PHE A 357 20.46 -7.85 10.19
CA PHE A 357 21.80 -8.39 10.02
C PHE A 357 21.85 -9.41 8.88
N GLU A 358 20.88 -10.33 8.82
CA GLU A 358 20.76 -11.29 7.71
C GLU A 358 20.58 -10.60 6.35
N ALA A 359 19.79 -9.53 6.31
CA ALA A 359 19.60 -8.72 5.10
C ALA A 359 20.91 -8.06 4.67
N VAL A 360 21.67 -7.48 5.60
CA VAL A 360 22.99 -6.87 5.33
C VAL A 360 23.97 -7.90 4.76
N ARG A 361 24.03 -9.11 5.34
CA ARG A 361 24.86 -10.22 4.82
C ARG A 361 24.50 -10.57 3.37
N LYS A 362 23.20 -10.68 3.06
CA LYS A 362 22.75 -10.96 1.68
C LYS A 362 23.13 -9.84 0.73
N ILE A 363 22.99 -8.58 1.15
CA ILE A 363 23.40 -7.41 0.35
C ILE A 363 24.92 -7.44 0.11
N ALA A 364 25.73 -7.76 1.12
CA ALA A 364 27.19 -7.89 1.00
C ALA A 364 27.58 -8.83 -0.14
N SER A 365 26.97 -10.02 -0.18
CA SER A 365 27.27 -11.06 -1.18
C SER A 365 27.00 -10.67 -2.64
N LYS A 366 26.23 -9.61 -2.86
CA LYS A 366 25.79 -9.15 -4.19
C LYS A 366 26.29 -7.75 -4.55
N SER A 367 26.64 -6.96 -3.55
CA SER A 367 27.12 -5.60 -3.71
C SER A 367 28.46 -5.56 -4.47
N PRO A 368 28.73 -4.49 -5.23
CA PRO A 368 30.01 -4.34 -5.91
C PRO A 368 31.16 -4.27 -4.90
N LEU A 369 32.26 -4.94 -5.23
CA LEU A 369 33.50 -4.78 -4.48
C LEU A 369 33.94 -3.32 -4.57
N LEU A 370 34.03 -2.66 -3.43
CA LEU A 370 34.61 -1.33 -3.31
C LEU A 370 36.14 -1.46 -3.39
N LEU A 371 36.64 -1.88 -4.55
CA LEU A 371 38.07 -1.92 -4.84
C LEU A 371 38.55 -0.48 -4.98
N GLY A 372 39.17 0.04 -3.92
CA GLY A 372 39.88 1.32 -3.95
C GLY A 372 41.05 1.21 -4.92
N THR A 373 40.80 1.49 -6.20
CA THR A 373 41.84 1.32 -7.21
C THR A 373 42.21 2.57 -7.99
N ASP A 374 41.46 3.70 -8.00
CA ASP A 374 41.97 4.86 -8.78
C ASP A 374 41.45 6.28 -8.45
N HIS A 375 40.86 6.56 -7.29
CA HIS A 375 40.35 7.93 -7.00
C HIS A 375 40.73 8.50 -5.64
N LEU A 376 42.00 8.35 -5.23
CA LEU A 376 42.61 9.14 -4.13
C LEU A 376 42.54 10.68 -4.35
N ARG A 377 41.96 11.16 -5.46
CA ARG A 377 41.74 12.58 -5.79
C ARG A 377 40.29 13.07 -5.75
N GLU A 378 39.29 12.20 -5.63
CA GLU A 378 37.87 12.65 -5.50
C GLU A 378 37.42 12.87 -4.05
N LEU A 379 38.39 12.92 -3.13
CA LEU A 379 38.21 13.04 -1.68
C LEU A 379 37.45 14.29 -1.18
N ASN A 380 37.00 15.21 -2.05
CA ASN A 380 36.47 16.51 -1.60
C ASN A 380 35.08 16.94 -2.12
N TYR A 381 34.32 16.10 -2.83
CA TYR A 381 33.03 16.55 -3.41
C TYR A 381 31.84 15.60 -3.25
N GLY A 382 31.84 14.75 -2.23
CA GLY A 382 30.60 14.15 -1.73
C GLY A 382 30.14 14.89 -0.49
N LEU A 383 28.90 15.38 -0.45
CA LEU A 383 28.29 16.04 0.74
C LEU A 383 28.31 15.15 2.03
N ALA A 384 28.72 13.88 1.91
CA ALA A 384 28.98 12.98 3.03
C ALA A 384 30.37 13.18 3.68
N LEU A 385 31.35 13.72 2.95
CA LEU A 385 32.77 13.80 3.30
C LEU A 385 33.11 15.14 3.96
N LYS A 386 32.88 15.22 5.26
CA LYS A 386 33.66 16.14 6.11
C LYS A 386 34.29 15.52 7.35
N ASN A 387 33.96 14.28 7.72
CA ASN A 387 34.48 13.68 8.96
C ASN A 387 35.17 12.32 8.70
N GLU A 388 36.38 12.19 9.24
CA GLU A 388 37.34 11.08 9.16
C GLU A 388 36.91 9.80 9.92
N GLU A 389 35.62 9.54 10.14
CA GLU A 389 35.18 8.52 11.10
C GLU A 389 35.15 7.08 10.56
N VAL A 390 35.02 6.88 9.23
CA VAL A 390 35.00 5.54 8.61
C VAL A 390 35.76 5.57 7.27
N SER A 391 36.89 4.86 7.19
CA SER A 391 37.71 4.76 5.97
C SER A 391 37.23 3.63 5.03
N GLU A 392 37.56 3.73 3.74
CA GLU A 392 37.19 2.70 2.74
C GLU A 392 37.78 1.32 3.08
N VAL A 393 38.94 1.29 3.75
CA VAL A 393 39.57 0.07 4.25
C VAL A 393 38.73 -0.58 5.35
N ILE A 394 38.15 0.22 6.26
CA ILE A 394 37.25 -0.29 7.30
C ILE A 394 35.99 -0.88 6.67
N ILE A 395 35.42 -0.20 5.68
CA ILE A 395 34.23 -0.70 4.97
C ILE A 395 34.53 -2.01 4.26
N LEU A 396 35.66 -2.11 3.55
CA LEU A 396 36.05 -3.32 2.85
C LEU A 396 36.27 -4.49 3.82
N ASN A 397 37.01 -4.27 4.91
CA ASN A 397 37.22 -5.30 5.94
C ASN A 397 35.90 -5.72 6.60
N TYR A 398 34.99 -4.77 6.83
CA TYR A 398 33.67 -5.05 7.38
C TYR A 398 32.82 -5.90 6.42
N MET A 399 32.80 -5.55 5.13
CA MET A 399 32.11 -6.37 4.12
C MET A 399 32.71 -7.77 3.98
N LEU A 400 34.03 -7.91 4.07
CA LEU A 400 34.70 -9.21 4.04
C LEU A 400 34.43 -10.06 5.29
N SER A 401 34.05 -9.44 6.41
CA SER A 401 33.69 -10.13 7.65
C SER A 401 32.25 -10.63 7.70
N LEU A 402 31.40 -10.14 6.79
CA LEU A 402 29.98 -10.48 6.67
C LEU A 402 29.76 -11.66 5.74
#